data_AF-A0A3D1LJX3-F1
#
_entry.id   AF-A0A3D1LJX3-F1
#
_cell.length_a   1.000
_cell.length_b   1.000
_cell.length_c   1.000
_cell.angle_alpha   90.00
_cell.angle_beta   90.00
_cell.angle_gamma   90.00
#
_symmetry.space_group_name_H-M   'P 1'
#
loop_
_entity.id
_entity.type
_entity.pdbx_description
1 polymer ?
#
loop_
_entity_poly.entity_id
_entity_poly.type
_entity_poly.pdbx_seq_one_letter_code
_entity_poly.pdbx_strand_id
1 'polypeptide(L)'
;DNPVKSLSLDEVDAIFSKTRKRGVPEITTWGQLGVTGKLGEKPISLYGRNSASGTYGYFKEHALKNGDYKNSVKEQPGSASVVEGVAHDLTGIGYSGIGYATSGVRALPLSDKKGGKVEAANYQNVLSGKYPLARMLYIYVAKKPGEPLPKVVQEFLEFALSKEGQEIVVKDGYDPLTAQMVEKQLKALK
;
A
#
# COMPACT_ATOMS: atom_id res chain seq x y z
N ASP A 1 19.89 -8.10 -4.10
CA ASP A 1 19.14 -6.89 -3.67
C ASP A 1 19.14 -5.80 -4.71
N ASN A 2 17.97 -5.19 -4.92
CA ASN A 2 17.81 -4.02 -5.80
C ASN A 2 18.31 -2.74 -5.07
N PRO A 3 19.23 -1.95 -5.67
CA PRO A 3 19.90 -0.84 -4.99
C PRO A 3 19.05 0.43 -4.85
N VAL A 4 17.88 0.52 -5.50
CA VAL A 4 16.99 1.69 -5.42
C VAL A 4 16.62 1.98 -3.97
N LYS A 5 17.00 3.16 -3.45
CA LYS A 5 16.79 3.50 -2.04
C LYS A 5 15.39 4.04 -1.75
N SER A 6 14.81 4.76 -2.69
CA SER A 6 13.47 5.34 -2.61
C SER A 6 12.94 5.66 -3.99
N LEU A 7 11.64 5.95 -4.09
CA LEU A 7 11.00 6.49 -5.29
C LEU A 7 10.08 7.64 -4.92
N SER A 8 9.88 8.57 -5.84
CA SER A 8 8.75 9.51 -5.76
C SER A 8 7.48 8.89 -6.34
N LEU A 9 6.30 9.36 -5.93
CA LEU A 9 5.05 8.93 -6.58
C LEU A 9 5.03 9.31 -8.07
N ASP A 10 5.74 10.37 -8.48
CA ASP A 10 5.87 10.73 -9.89
C ASP A 10 6.62 9.64 -10.69
N GLU A 11 7.67 9.06 -10.11
CA GLU A 11 8.38 7.91 -10.69
C GLU A 11 7.53 6.63 -10.62
N VAL A 12 6.80 6.40 -9.52
CA VAL A 12 5.87 5.26 -9.41
C VAL A 12 4.81 5.31 -10.52
N ASP A 13 4.24 6.48 -10.78
CA ASP A 13 3.30 6.66 -11.89
C ASP A 13 3.96 6.41 -13.25
N ALA A 14 5.17 6.91 -13.48
CA ALA A 14 5.93 6.64 -14.71
C ALA A 14 6.28 5.16 -14.94
N ILE A 15 6.42 4.38 -13.86
CA ILE A 15 6.67 2.94 -13.89
C ILE A 15 5.38 2.18 -14.21
N PHE A 16 4.29 2.46 -13.49
CA PHE A 16 3.08 1.63 -13.51
C PHE A 16 2.01 2.08 -14.50
N SER A 17 1.94 3.36 -14.86
CA SER A 17 0.88 3.89 -15.71
C SER A 17 1.34 4.15 -17.14
N LYS A 18 0.42 3.98 -18.10
CA LYS A 18 0.62 4.37 -19.50
C LYS A 18 0.27 5.83 -19.74
N THR A 19 -0.59 6.42 -18.89
CA THR A 19 -1.05 7.81 -19.01
C THR A 19 -0.12 8.82 -18.35
N ARG A 20 0.65 8.41 -17.32
CA ARG A 20 1.69 9.21 -16.65
C ARG A 20 1.19 10.58 -16.20
N LYS A 21 0.08 10.61 -15.45
CA LYS A 21 -0.61 11.83 -15.03
C LYS A 21 0.19 12.69 -14.03
N ARG A 22 1.31 12.19 -13.51
CA ARG A 22 2.26 12.95 -12.69
C ARG A 22 3.37 13.62 -13.48
N GLY A 23 3.41 13.45 -14.81
CA GLY A 23 4.22 14.29 -15.71
C GLY A 23 5.69 13.90 -15.85
N VAL A 24 6.10 12.73 -15.35
CA VAL A 24 7.45 12.19 -15.55
C VAL A 24 7.47 11.29 -16.80
N PRO A 25 8.53 11.34 -17.63
CA PRO A 25 8.69 10.44 -18.77
C PRO A 25 8.65 8.97 -18.38
N GLU A 26 8.32 8.11 -19.32
CA GLU A 26 8.17 6.68 -19.05
C GLU A 26 9.44 6.05 -18.44
N ILE A 27 9.24 5.26 -17.40
CA ILE A 27 10.27 4.42 -16.79
C ILE A 27 9.94 2.96 -17.08
N THR A 28 10.86 2.28 -17.75
CA THR A 28 10.75 0.89 -18.21
C THR A 28 11.95 0.05 -17.81
N THR A 29 13.10 0.65 -17.47
CA THR A 29 14.30 -0.05 -17.01
C THR A 29 14.80 0.50 -15.68
N TRP A 30 15.50 -0.33 -14.92
CA TRP A 30 16.10 0.10 -13.65
C TRP A 30 17.18 1.18 -13.82
N GLY A 31 17.83 1.23 -14.99
CA GLY A 31 18.84 2.23 -15.31
C GLY A 31 18.32 3.66 -15.31
N GLN A 32 17.04 3.85 -15.67
CA GLN A 32 16.37 5.16 -15.61
C GLN A 32 16.16 5.66 -14.16
N LEU A 33 16.32 4.78 -13.17
CA LEU A 33 16.27 5.08 -11.74
C LEU A 33 17.67 5.14 -11.10
N GLY A 34 18.73 5.23 -11.93
CA GLY A 34 20.11 5.32 -11.48
C GLY A 34 20.75 3.98 -11.09
N VAL A 35 20.09 2.85 -11.37
CA VAL A 35 20.69 1.53 -11.16
C VAL A 35 21.74 1.25 -12.23
N THR A 36 22.95 0.87 -11.82
CA THR A 36 24.07 0.59 -12.74
C THR A 36 24.28 -0.92 -12.94
N GLY A 37 25.13 -1.27 -13.91
CA GLY A 37 25.49 -2.65 -14.23
C GLY A 37 24.35 -3.46 -14.84
N LYS A 38 24.46 -4.79 -14.79
CA LYS A 38 23.53 -5.73 -15.45
C LYS A 38 22.07 -5.52 -15.09
N LEU A 39 21.75 -5.08 -13.86
CA LEU A 39 20.39 -4.84 -13.43
C LEU A 39 19.81 -3.57 -14.08
N GLY A 40 20.63 -2.53 -14.28
CA GLY A 40 20.20 -1.27 -14.90
C GLY A 40 19.69 -1.44 -16.34
N GLU A 41 20.26 -2.40 -17.07
CA GLU A 41 19.84 -2.76 -18.43
C GLU A 41 18.57 -3.62 -18.47
N LYS A 42 18.11 -4.15 -17.32
CA LYS A 42 16.92 -5.00 -17.30
C LYS A 42 15.65 -4.17 -17.35
N PRO A 43 14.63 -4.64 -18.10
CA PRO A 43 13.29 -4.10 -17.99
C PRO A 43 12.74 -4.33 -16.58
N ILE A 44 11.86 -3.44 -16.14
CA ILE A 44 11.14 -3.57 -14.88
C ILE A 44 9.93 -4.46 -15.10
N SER A 45 9.86 -5.54 -14.31
CA SER A 45 8.73 -6.47 -14.31
C SER A 45 7.68 -5.98 -13.31
N LEU A 46 6.45 -5.77 -13.77
CA LEU A 46 5.40 -5.10 -12.99
C LEU A 46 4.39 -6.10 -12.45
N TYR A 47 4.15 -6.07 -11.15
CA TYR A 47 3.14 -6.88 -10.46
C TYR A 47 2.09 -5.98 -9.82
N GLY A 48 0.82 -6.29 -10.03
CA GLY A 48 -0.29 -5.50 -9.51
C GLY A 48 -1.49 -6.36 -9.15
N ARG A 49 -2.56 -5.73 -8.66
CA ARG A 49 -3.85 -6.38 -8.39
C ARG A 49 -4.79 -6.22 -9.59
N ASN A 50 -5.79 -7.08 -9.67
CA ASN A 50 -6.89 -6.92 -10.62
C ASN A 50 -7.90 -5.83 -10.17
N SER A 51 -8.80 -5.45 -11.08
CA SER A 51 -9.77 -4.36 -10.89
C SER A 51 -10.78 -4.59 -9.76
N ALA A 52 -10.98 -5.83 -9.31
CA ALA A 52 -11.85 -6.16 -8.18
C ALA A 52 -11.22 -5.81 -6.81
N SER A 53 -9.93 -5.45 -6.76
CA SER A 53 -9.22 -5.15 -5.53
C SER A 53 -9.36 -3.69 -5.10
N GLY A 54 -9.73 -3.45 -3.83
CA GLY A 54 -9.63 -2.10 -3.24
C GLY A 54 -8.20 -1.54 -3.22
N THR A 55 -7.17 -2.40 -3.23
CA THR A 55 -5.77 -1.97 -3.37
C THR A 55 -5.46 -1.51 -4.79
N TYR A 56 -6.08 -2.11 -5.82
CA TYR A 56 -6.00 -1.60 -7.19
C TYR A 56 -6.61 -0.19 -7.27
N GLY A 57 -7.86 -0.02 -6.81
CA GLY A 57 -8.53 1.27 -6.85
C GLY A 57 -7.75 2.38 -6.11
N TYR A 58 -7.31 2.08 -4.89
CA TYR A 58 -6.52 3.02 -4.10
C TYR A 58 -5.20 3.40 -4.75
N PHE A 59 -4.43 2.44 -5.26
CA PHE A 59 -3.16 2.71 -5.92
C PHE A 59 -3.36 3.51 -7.22
N LYS A 60 -4.39 3.18 -8.00
CA LYS A 60 -4.78 3.96 -9.19
C LYS A 60 -5.08 5.42 -8.85
N GLU A 61 -5.85 5.65 -7.80
CA GLU A 61 -6.22 6.99 -7.36
C GLU A 61 -5.01 7.76 -6.81
N HIS A 62 -4.30 7.19 -5.85
CA HIS A 62 -3.31 7.90 -5.03
C HIS A 62 -1.91 7.90 -5.66
N ALA A 63 -1.45 6.76 -6.19
CA ALA A 63 -0.14 6.68 -6.83
C ALA A 63 -0.20 7.19 -8.28
N LEU A 64 -1.25 6.84 -9.04
CA LEU A 64 -1.30 7.11 -10.48
C LEU A 64 -2.15 8.33 -10.87
N LYS A 65 -2.71 9.08 -9.90
CA LYS A 65 -3.66 10.19 -10.15
C LYS A 65 -4.83 9.82 -11.07
N ASN A 66 -5.42 8.65 -10.85
CA ASN A 66 -6.43 8.04 -11.71
C ASN A 66 -5.95 7.80 -13.16
N GLY A 67 -4.65 7.53 -13.31
CA GLY A 67 -4.04 7.11 -14.56
C GLY A 67 -4.31 5.64 -14.87
N ASP A 68 -4.25 5.26 -16.14
CA ASP A 68 -4.44 3.86 -16.52
C ASP A 68 -3.13 3.09 -16.38
N TYR A 69 -3.23 1.88 -15.82
CA TYR A 69 -2.11 0.96 -15.73
C TYR A 69 -1.57 0.61 -17.13
N LYS A 70 -0.28 0.31 -17.20
CA LYS A 70 0.33 -0.33 -18.36
C LYS A 70 -0.28 -1.72 -18.54
N ASN A 71 -0.48 -2.14 -19.79
CA ASN A 71 -0.98 -3.47 -20.11
C ASN A 71 0.01 -4.60 -19.71
N SER A 72 1.26 -4.25 -19.42
CA SER A 72 2.31 -5.17 -18.96
C SER A 72 2.27 -5.45 -17.45
N VAL A 73 1.38 -4.82 -16.68
CA VAL A 73 1.19 -5.15 -15.26
C VAL A 73 0.60 -6.55 -15.16
N LYS A 74 1.36 -7.47 -14.55
CA LYS A 74 0.93 -8.84 -14.27
C LYS A 74 -0.07 -8.81 -13.13
N GLU A 75 -1.36 -8.78 -13.46
CA GLU A 75 -2.43 -8.77 -12.46
C GLU A 75 -2.43 -10.07 -11.65
N GLN A 76 -2.52 -9.91 -10.33
CA GLN A 76 -2.51 -10.99 -9.36
C GLN A 76 -3.85 -11.06 -8.62
N PRO A 77 -4.34 -12.28 -8.30
CA PRO A 77 -5.60 -12.46 -7.61
C PRO A 77 -5.57 -11.90 -6.18
N GLY A 78 -4.41 -12.00 -5.51
CA GLY A 78 -4.23 -11.61 -4.10
C GLY A 78 -2.98 -10.77 -3.86
N SER A 79 -2.96 -10.10 -2.71
CA SER A 79 -1.80 -9.31 -2.26
C SER A 79 -0.58 -10.17 -1.91
N ALA A 80 -0.79 -11.38 -1.40
CA ALA A 80 0.27 -12.37 -1.21
C ALA A 80 0.93 -12.77 -2.54
N SER A 81 0.14 -13.01 -3.59
CA SER A 81 0.65 -13.37 -4.92
C SER A 81 1.47 -12.26 -5.58
N VAL A 82 1.16 -10.98 -5.31
CA VAL A 82 2.03 -9.86 -5.71
C VAL A 82 3.40 -9.96 -5.03
N VAL A 83 3.40 -10.17 -3.71
CA VAL A 83 4.64 -10.27 -2.93
C VAL A 83 5.47 -11.47 -3.37
N GLU A 84 4.84 -12.63 -3.57
CA GLU A 84 5.50 -13.84 -4.06
C GLU A 84 6.08 -13.66 -5.47
N GLY A 85 5.34 -13.01 -6.37
CA GLY A 85 5.81 -12.70 -7.72
C GLY A 85 7.03 -11.79 -7.73
N VAL A 86 7.05 -10.77 -6.86
CA VAL A 86 8.22 -9.88 -6.71
C VAL A 86 9.39 -10.59 -6.05
N ALA A 87 9.15 -11.45 -5.05
CA ALA A 87 10.21 -12.17 -4.35
C ALA A 87 10.99 -13.13 -5.28
N HIS A 88 10.32 -13.69 -6.30
CA HIS A 88 10.94 -14.59 -7.28
C HIS A 88 11.43 -13.90 -8.56
N ASP A 89 11.27 -12.57 -8.68
CA ASP A 89 11.68 -11.80 -9.84
C ASP A 89 12.68 -10.71 -9.44
N LEU A 90 13.96 -10.93 -9.76
CA LEU A 90 15.05 -9.98 -9.46
C LEU A 90 14.86 -8.59 -10.08
N THR A 91 13.99 -8.48 -11.09
CA THR A 91 13.67 -7.23 -11.79
C THR A 91 12.28 -6.69 -11.42
N GLY A 92 11.60 -7.37 -10.49
CA GLY A 92 10.22 -7.14 -10.10
C GLY A 92 10.02 -5.91 -9.24
N ILE A 93 8.91 -5.22 -9.46
CA ILE A 93 8.32 -4.26 -8.54
C ILE A 93 6.80 -4.49 -8.51
N GLY A 94 6.20 -4.30 -7.33
CA GLY A 94 4.77 -4.40 -7.18
C GLY A 94 4.25 -3.56 -6.03
N TYR A 95 2.92 -3.46 -5.93
CA TYR A 95 2.25 -2.78 -4.83
C TYR A 95 1.35 -3.77 -4.08
N SER A 96 1.48 -3.77 -2.75
CA SER A 96 0.72 -4.66 -1.87
C SER A 96 0.45 -4.01 -0.51
N GLY A 97 -0.43 -4.62 0.29
CA GLY A 97 -0.64 -4.22 1.68
C GLY A 97 0.55 -4.66 2.54
N ILE A 98 0.94 -3.82 3.51
CA ILE A 98 2.15 -4.04 4.32
C ILE A 98 2.12 -5.34 5.14
N GLY A 99 0.94 -5.78 5.58
CA GLY A 99 0.77 -7.05 6.30
C GLY A 99 1.14 -8.30 5.50
N TYR A 100 1.28 -8.21 4.17
CA TYR A 100 1.76 -9.32 3.33
C TYR A 100 3.28 -9.34 3.16
N ALA A 101 4.02 -8.39 3.74
CA ALA A 101 5.46 -8.31 3.58
C ALA A 101 6.16 -9.58 4.13
N THR A 102 7.13 -10.08 3.37
CA THR A 102 8.00 -11.19 3.76
C THR A 102 9.45 -10.76 3.64
N SER A 103 10.38 -11.58 4.13
CA SER A 103 11.82 -11.31 3.98
C SER A 103 12.30 -11.29 2.52
N GLY A 104 11.52 -11.84 1.58
CA GLY A 104 11.84 -11.86 0.15
C GLY A 104 11.59 -10.52 -0.56
N VAL A 105 10.97 -9.54 0.10
CA VAL A 105 10.68 -8.23 -0.47
C VAL A 105 11.08 -7.11 0.49
N ARG A 106 11.28 -5.91 -0.05
CA ARG A 106 11.56 -4.71 0.72
C ARG A 106 10.55 -3.62 0.40
N ALA A 107 9.86 -3.11 1.41
CA ALA A 107 9.01 -1.93 1.26
C ALA A 107 9.89 -0.70 0.91
N LEU A 108 9.52 0.02 -0.14
CA LEU A 108 10.28 1.20 -0.59
C LEU A 108 9.85 2.44 0.22
N PRO A 109 10.82 3.19 0.77
CA PRO A 109 10.60 4.58 1.16
C PRO A 109 10.12 5.41 -0.04
N LEU A 110 9.18 6.31 0.20
CA LEU A 110 8.55 7.10 -0.85
C LEU A 110 8.57 8.59 -0.52
N SER A 111 8.62 9.42 -1.55
CA SER A 111 8.25 10.84 -1.46
C SER A 111 6.99 11.11 -2.28
N ASP A 112 6.21 12.13 -1.90
CA ASP A 112 4.99 12.49 -2.63
C ASP A 112 5.26 12.99 -4.06
N LYS A 113 6.41 13.64 -4.26
CA LYS A 113 6.87 14.17 -5.55
C LYS A 113 8.38 14.04 -5.71
N LYS A 114 8.87 14.15 -6.95
CA LYS A 114 10.30 14.11 -7.26
C LYS A 114 11.06 15.24 -6.54
N GLY A 115 12.17 14.90 -5.91
CA GLY A 115 12.94 15.82 -5.05
C GLY A 115 12.27 16.16 -3.71
N GLY A 116 11.11 15.58 -3.41
CA GLY A 116 10.45 15.73 -2.13
C GLY A 116 11.12 14.94 -1.00
N LYS A 117 10.68 15.18 0.23
CA LYS A 117 11.17 14.45 1.40
C LYS A 117 10.78 12.98 1.32
N VAL A 118 11.77 12.11 1.50
CA VAL A 118 11.59 10.66 1.50
C VAL A 118 11.16 10.21 2.89
N GLU A 119 10.12 9.40 2.93
CA GLU A 119 9.54 8.87 4.16
C GLU A 119 9.53 7.35 4.08
N ALA A 120 10.05 6.69 5.11
CA ALA A 120 10.05 5.24 5.20
C ALA A 120 8.65 4.69 5.48
N ALA A 121 8.36 3.48 5.00
CA ALA A 121 7.13 2.74 5.26
C ALA A 121 7.14 2.15 6.68
N ASN A 122 7.06 3.00 7.69
CA ASN A 122 7.05 2.60 9.10
C ASN A 122 5.85 3.23 9.84
N TYR A 123 5.51 2.65 10.99
CA TYR A 123 4.35 3.06 11.78
C TYR A 123 4.33 4.55 12.11
N GLN A 124 5.46 5.14 12.49
CA GLN A 124 5.53 6.57 12.85
C GLN A 124 5.18 7.48 11.65
N ASN A 125 5.68 7.15 10.47
CA ASN A 125 5.42 7.90 9.25
C ASN A 125 4.02 7.66 8.69
N VAL A 126 3.47 6.46 8.87
CA VAL A 126 2.07 6.13 8.55
C VAL A 126 1.13 6.92 9.45
N LEU A 127 1.34 6.85 10.78
CA LEU A 127 0.49 7.51 11.76
C LEU A 127 0.51 9.04 11.63
N SER A 128 1.66 9.62 11.29
CA SER A 128 1.79 11.07 11.07
C SER A 128 1.37 11.54 9.67
N GLY A 129 0.93 10.63 8.80
CA GLY A 129 0.51 10.94 7.42
C GLY A 129 1.65 11.33 6.48
N LYS A 130 2.90 11.08 6.88
CA LYS A 130 4.10 11.40 6.10
C LYS A 130 4.36 10.39 4.98
N TYR A 131 4.10 9.10 5.23
CA TYR A 131 4.24 8.08 4.19
C TYR A 131 3.07 8.22 3.19
N PRO A 132 3.32 8.44 1.89
CA PRO A 132 2.30 8.93 0.97
C PRO A 132 1.26 7.88 0.55
N LEU A 133 1.47 6.59 0.83
CA LEU A 133 0.53 5.51 0.54
C LEU A 133 -0.05 4.86 1.81
N ALA A 134 -0.01 5.59 2.93
CA ALA A 134 -0.67 5.20 4.17
C ALA A 134 -2.19 5.35 4.05
N ARG A 135 -2.94 4.38 4.56
CA ARG A 135 -4.40 4.44 4.65
C ARG A 135 -4.92 3.68 5.87
N MET A 136 -6.06 4.14 6.39
CA MET A 136 -6.82 3.40 7.38
C MET A 136 -7.60 2.25 6.72
N LEU A 137 -7.78 1.15 7.44
CA LEU A 137 -8.72 0.10 7.09
C LEU A 137 -10.01 0.32 7.86
N TYR A 138 -11.14 0.24 7.16
CA TYR A 138 -12.45 0.54 7.72
C TYR A 138 -13.31 -0.72 7.78
N ILE A 139 -14.01 -0.90 8.89
CA ILE A 139 -15.10 -1.88 9.01
C ILE A 139 -16.40 -1.12 8.75
N TYR A 140 -17.11 -1.52 7.69
CA TYR A 140 -18.42 -0.95 7.37
C TYR A 140 -19.52 -1.80 7.98
N VAL A 141 -20.45 -1.14 8.65
CA VAL A 141 -21.56 -1.79 9.34
C VAL A 141 -22.86 -1.15 8.89
N ALA A 142 -23.80 -1.97 8.44
CA ALA A 142 -25.15 -1.52 8.12
C ALA A 142 -25.93 -1.29 9.42
N LYS A 143 -26.03 -0.03 9.85
CA LYS A 143 -26.85 0.41 10.99
C LYS A 143 -28.12 1.05 10.47
N LYS A 144 -29.28 0.56 10.93
CA LYS A 144 -30.56 1.24 10.64
C LYS A 144 -30.64 2.55 11.43
N PRO A 145 -31.05 3.67 10.81
CA PRO A 145 -31.21 4.94 11.51
C PRO A 145 -32.15 4.79 12.71
N GLY A 146 -31.73 5.32 13.87
CA GLY A 146 -32.53 5.28 15.11
C GLY A 146 -32.52 3.94 15.86
N GLU A 147 -31.96 2.87 15.29
CA GLU A 147 -31.83 1.58 15.98
C GLU A 147 -30.40 1.35 16.50
N PRO A 148 -30.22 0.66 17.63
CA PRO A 148 -28.90 0.24 18.07
C PRO A 148 -28.30 -0.79 17.09
N LEU A 149 -26.98 -0.96 17.14
CA LEU A 149 -26.35 -2.06 16.41
C LEU A 149 -26.83 -3.41 16.97
N PRO A 150 -26.95 -4.46 16.13
CA PRO A 150 -27.13 -5.81 16.63
C PRO A 150 -26.02 -6.14 17.64
N LYS A 151 -26.40 -6.74 18.79
CA LYS A 151 -25.48 -6.93 19.92
C LYS A 151 -24.19 -7.66 19.53
N VAL A 152 -24.29 -8.72 18.73
CA VAL A 152 -23.14 -9.48 18.22
C VAL A 152 -22.18 -8.63 17.38
N VAL A 153 -22.73 -7.69 16.59
CA VAL A 153 -21.91 -6.78 15.78
C VAL A 153 -21.21 -5.77 16.67
N GLN A 154 -21.91 -5.21 17.66
CA GLN A 154 -21.30 -4.30 18.62
C GLN A 154 -20.15 -4.98 19.40
N GLU A 155 -20.37 -6.19 19.92
CA GLU A 155 -19.35 -6.94 20.66
C GLU A 155 -18.13 -7.26 19.79
N PHE A 156 -18.35 -7.62 18.52
CA PHE A 156 -17.24 -7.82 17.58
C PHE A 156 -16.43 -6.54 17.35
N LEU A 157 -17.08 -5.38 17.19
CA LEU A 157 -16.39 -4.10 17.01
C LEU A 157 -15.63 -3.69 18.28
N GLU A 158 -16.23 -3.88 19.45
CA GLU A 158 -15.57 -3.65 20.75
C GLU A 158 -14.37 -4.57 20.94
N PHE A 159 -14.47 -5.85 20.56
CA PHE A 159 -13.35 -6.79 20.53
C PHE A 159 -12.25 -6.35 19.56
N ALA A 160 -12.59 -5.99 18.33
CA ALA A 160 -11.62 -5.53 17.34
C ALA A 160 -10.86 -4.27 17.79
N LEU A 161 -11.54 -3.37 18.53
CA LEU A 161 -10.97 -2.16 19.10
C LEU A 161 -10.25 -2.40 20.44
N SER A 162 -10.47 -3.55 21.08
CA SER A 162 -9.84 -3.90 22.36
C SER A 162 -8.33 -4.10 22.21
N LYS A 163 -7.63 -4.14 23.35
CA LYS A 163 -6.21 -4.51 23.39
C LYS A 163 -5.93 -5.84 22.69
N GLU A 164 -6.77 -6.85 22.95
CA GLU A 164 -6.64 -8.18 22.36
C GLU A 164 -6.80 -8.12 20.83
N GLY A 165 -7.82 -7.41 20.33
CA GLY A 165 -8.02 -7.22 18.90
C GLY A 165 -6.84 -6.50 18.23
N GLN A 166 -6.31 -5.46 18.87
CA GLN A 166 -5.15 -4.72 18.34
C GLN A 166 -3.85 -5.53 18.38
N GLU A 167 -3.67 -6.44 19.35
CA GLU A 167 -2.54 -7.38 19.38
C GLU A 167 -2.60 -8.37 18.21
N ILE A 168 -3.81 -8.81 17.82
CA ILE A 168 -4.01 -9.64 16.63
C ILE A 168 -3.64 -8.86 15.36
N VAL A 169 -4.03 -7.59 15.25
CA VAL A 169 -3.66 -6.70 14.12
C VAL A 169 -2.13 -6.63 13.96
N VAL A 170 -1.40 -6.44 15.06
CA VAL A 170 0.08 -6.42 15.05
C VAL A 170 0.65 -7.77 14.63
N LYS A 171 0.11 -8.87 15.17
CA LYS A 171 0.55 -10.22 14.83
C LYS A 171 0.37 -10.54 13.34
N ASP A 172 -0.66 -9.99 12.71
CA ASP A 172 -0.94 -10.14 11.28
C ASP A 172 -0.15 -9.14 10.39
N GLY A 173 0.79 -8.38 10.98
CA GLY A 173 1.72 -7.52 10.26
C GLY A 173 1.19 -6.12 9.95
N TYR A 174 0.13 -5.68 10.63
CA TYR A 174 -0.44 -4.34 10.48
C TYR A 174 -0.09 -3.43 11.66
N ASP A 175 -0.15 -2.13 11.39
CA ASP A 175 0.01 -1.10 12.41
C ASP A 175 -1.26 -1.01 13.29
N PRO A 176 -1.12 -0.97 14.63
CA PRO A 176 -2.27 -0.85 15.53
C PRO A 176 -2.81 0.59 15.54
N LEU A 177 -4.06 0.74 15.98
CA LEU A 177 -4.62 2.04 16.32
C LEU A 177 -3.99 2.59 17.59
N THR A 178 -3.89 3.92 17.69
CA THR A 178 -3.53 4.57 18.95
C THR A 178 -4.66 4.46 19.96
N ALA A 179 -4.34 4.54 21.25
CA ALA A 179 -5.35 4.56 22.32
C ALA A 179 -6.40 5.67 22.10
N GLN A 180 -5.97 6.83 21.61
CA GLN A 180 -6.88 7.95 21.29
C GLN A 180 -7.82 7.61 20.13
N MET A 181 -7.33 6.94 19.08
CA MET A 181 -8.15 6.49 17.97
C MET A 181 -9.17 5.45 18.43
N VAL A 182 -8.74 4.47 19.23
CA VAL A 182 -9.62 3.45 19.81
C VAL A 182 -10.72 4.09 20.66
N GLU A 183 -10.37 4.99 21.58
CA GLU A 183 -11.34 5.68 22.43
C GLU A 183 -12.37 6.45 21.60
N LYS A 184 -11.91 7.14 20.54
CA LYS A 184 -12.80 7.85 19.62
C LYS A 184 -13.78 6.89 18.92
N GLN A 185 -13.32 5.73 18.46
CA GLN A 185 -14.19 4.74 17.81
C GLN A 185 -15.18 4.10 18.79
N LEU A 186 -14.74 3.74 20.00
CA LEU A 186 -15.61 3.19 21.05
C LEU A 186 -16.72 4.16 21.44
N LYS A 187 -16.45 5.48 21.46
CA LYS A 187 -17.49 6.50 21.67
C LYS A 187 -18.51 6.55 20.54
N ALA A 188 -18.11 6.26 19.30
CA ALA A 188 -19.01 6.26 18.14
C ALA A 188 -19.90 5.00 18.06
N LEU A 189 -19.58 3.94 18.82
CA LEU A 189 -20.42 2.74 18.92
C LEU A 189 -21.59 2.89 19.89
N LYS A 190 -21.49 3.83 20.84
CA LYS A 190 -22.53 4.15 21.82
C LYS A 190 -23.57 5.10 21.22
#